data_AF-A0A090WKD8-F1
#
_entry.id   AF-A0A090WKD8-F1
#
_cell.length_a   1.000
_cell.length_b   1.000
_cell.length_c   1.000
_cell.angle_alpha   90.00
_cell.angle_beta   90.00
_cell.angle_gamma   90.00
#
_symmetry.space_group_name_H-M   'P 1'
#
loop_
_entity.id
_entity.type
_entity.pdbx_description
1 polymer ?
#
loop_
_entity_poly.entity_id
_entity_poly.type
_entity_poly.pdbx_seq_one_letter_code
_entity_poly.pdbx_strand_id
1 'polypeptide(L)'
;MFLAEAQGLLALYVYNTLDLFNQAPYRDPFTAGAPLEILQGETEIDNLIADVESIIPNLVNLGEQQTYNGRFTKQAAYALLADMYLNRAVFKDRYNASSSFNFTETAVDNNGSDMDKVIYYTSLLIDGSFSLESNYFKNFDIDNGSGSEIIFAIVQENDNIRSSDNDFAYMSTGRAQKQTPPDNRGTNGSCVEPEFYYTWMEIMMILVFTVTTNIVMVLGL
;
A
#
# COMPACT_ATOMS: atom_id res chain seq x y z
N MET A 1 1.80 -19.75 10.82
CA MET A 1 0.72 -18.83 10.42
C MET A 1 0.79 -17.52 11.21
N PHE A 2 0.25 -17.40 12.44
CA PHE A 2 0.18 -16.10 13.14
C PHE A 2 1.52 -15.40 13.36
N LEU A 3 2.61 -16.15 13.60
CA LEU A 3 3.94 -15.57 13.71
C LEU A 3 4.38 -14.89 12.40
N ALA A 4 4.13 -15.53 11.26
CA ALA A 4 4.46 -14.97 9.94
C ALA A 4 3.62 -13.72 9.64
N GLU A 5 2.33 -13.72 10.00
CA GLU A 5 1.49 -12.51 9.91
C GLU A 5 2.06 -11.36 10.75
N ALA A 6 2.47 -11.64 11.99
CA ALA A 6 3.05 -10.62 12.87
C ALA A 6 4.40 -10.09 12.35
N GLN A 7 5.25 -10.96 11.79
CA GLN A 7 6.49 -10.56 11.13
C GLN A 7 6.24 -9.70 9.89
N GLY A 8 5.24 -10.05 9.08
CA GLY A 8 4.84 -9.24 7.91
C GLY A 8 4.32 -7.87 8.30
N LEU A 9 3.52 -7.77 9.36
CA LEU A 9 3.06 -6.49 9.91
C LEU A 9 4.23 -5.67 10.47
N LEU A 10 5.17 -6.30 11.18
CA LEU A 10 6.38 -5.62 11.65
C LEU A 10 7.16 -5.03 10.47
N ALA A 11 7.39 -5.81 9.42
CA ALA A 11 8.07 -5.36 8.21
C ALA A 11 7.34 -4.20 7.54
N LEU A 12 6.00 -4.26 7.43
CA LEU A 12 5.17 -3.18 6.91
C LEU A 12 5.36 -1.87 7.71
N TYR A 13 5.34 -1.92 9.03
CA TYR A 13 5.51 -0.72 9.86
C TYR A 13 6.94 -0.17 9.83
N VAL A 14 7.96 -1.03 9.82
CA VAL A 14 9.35 -0.61 9.68
C VAL A 14 9.56 0.03 8.32
N TYR A 15 9.09 -0.61 7.23
CA TYR A 15 9.15 -0.06 5.87
C TYR A 15 8.52 1.33 5.77
N ASN A 16 7.30 1.52 6.28
CA ASN A 16 6.65 2.83 6.28
C ASN A 16 7.44 3.89 7.06
N THR A 17 8.05 3.50 8.18
CA THR A 17 8.89 4.42 8.98
C THR A 17 10.16 4.80 8.22
N LEU A 18 10.79 3.83 7.54
CA LEU A 18 11.94 4.09 6.68
C LEU A 18 11.55 4.96 5.48
N ASP A 19 10.41 4.72 4.85
CA ASP A 19 9.93 5.52 3.73
C ASP A 19 9.75 6.99 4.14
N LEU A 20 9.13 7.23 5.29
CA LEU A 20 8.91 8.59 5.78
C LEU A 20 10.19 9.30 6.25
N PHE A 21 11.06 8.60 6.99
CA PHE A 21 12.13 9.26 7.76
C PHE A 21 13.55 8.83 7.37
N ASN A 22 13.70 7.86 6.47
CA ASN A 22 14.94 7.18 6.11
C ASN A 22 15.64 6.43 7.26
N GLN A 23 15.01 6.38 8.43
CA GLN A 23 15.53 5.71 9.62
C GLN A 23 14.37 5.20 10.46
N ALA A 24 14.57 4.08 11.15
CA ALA A 24 13.56 3.49 12.01
C ALA A 24 14.16 3.07 13.36
N PRO A 25 13.59 3.51 14.50
CA PRO A 25 13.95 2.96 15.80
C PRO A 25 13.42 1.52 15.90
N TYR A 26 14.31 0.58 16.21
CA TYR A 26 14.00 -0.84 16.20
C TYR A 26 14.54 -1.56 17.45
N ARG A 27 13.81 -2.57 17.89
CA ARG A 27 14.25 -3.56 18.88
C ARG A 27 13.82 -4.92 18.40
N ASP A 28 14.76 -5.85 18.32
CA ASP A 28 14.46 -7.23 17.93
C ASP A 28 13.47 -7.86 18.93
N PRO A 29 12.24 -8.20 18.49
CA PRO A 29 11.23 -8.80 19.37
C PRO A 29 11.56 -10.24 19.77
N PHE A 30 12.49 -10.91 19.08
CA PHE A 30 12.92 -12.27 19.38
C PHE A 30 14.01 -12.34 20.45
N THR A 31 14.64 -11.22 20.78
CA THR A 31 15.70 -11.11 21.78
C THR A 31 15.20 -10.34 23.00
N ALA A 32 15.04 -11.05 24.11
CA ALA A 32 14.62 -10.43 25.37
C ALA A 32 15.64 -9.37 25.82
N GLY A 33 15.18 -8.11 25.93
CA GLY A 33 16.05 -6.99 26.29
C GLY A 33 16.97 -6.51 25.16
N ALA A 34 16.61 -6.76 23.90
CA ALA A 34 17.34 -6.25 22.73
C ALA A 34 17.65 -4.75 22.87
N PRO A 35 18.88 -4.32 22.51
CA PRO A 35 19.23 -2.91 22.49
C PRO A 35 18.35 -2.15 21.48
N LEU A 36 18.17 -0.85 21.70
CA LEU A 36 17.57 0.01 20.69
C LEU A 36 18.60 0.23 19.57
N GLU A 37 18.17 -0.01 18.35
CA GLU A 37 18.93 0.23 17.13
C GLU A 37 18.23 1.28 16.27
N ILE A 38 18.99 2.01 15.46
CA ILE A 38 18.46 2.95 14.48
C ILE A 38 18.80 2.42 13.10
N LEU A 39 17.85 1.70 12.51
CA LEU A 39 17.99 1.12 11.17
C LEU A 39 18.07 2.24 10.13
N GLN A 40 18.84 2.02 9.08
CA GLN A 40 19.03 2.98 7.97
C GLN A 40 18.38 2.42 6.71
N GLY A 41 17.59 3.25 6.02
CA GLY A 41 16.82 2.82 4.84
C GLY A 41 17.67 2.16 3.74
N GLU A 42 18.82 2.75 3.44
CA GLU A 42 19.78 2.27 2.42
C GLU A 42 20.15 0.79 2.61
N THR A 43 20.36 0.38 3.86
CA THR A 43 20.78 -0.99 4.20
C THR A 43 19.61 -1.88 4.57
N GLU A 44 18.60 -1.32 5.23
CA GLU A 44 17.53 -2.10 5.85
C GLU A 44 16.48 -2.56 4.84
N ILE A 45 16.32 -1.87 3.71
CA ILE A 45 15.41 -2.30 2.64
C ILE A 45 15.72 -3.72 2.15
N ASP A 46 16.99 -4.09 2.04
CA ASP A 46 17.41 -5.42 1.59
C ASP A 46 17.05 -6.49 2.65
N ASN A 47 17.22 -6.17 3.94
CA ASN A 47 16.84 -7.07 5.04
C ASN A 47 15.33 -7.28 5.09
N LEU A 48 14.54 -6.21 4.97
CA LEU A 48 13.08 -6.30 4.98
C LEU A 48 12.54 -7.14 3.82
N ILE A 49 13.10 -6.97 2.62
CA ILE A 49 12.74 -7.79 1.47
C ILE A 49 13.02 -9.27 1.77
N ALA A 50 14.23 -9.59 2.25
CA ALA A 50 14.60 -10.97 2.58
C ALA A 50 13.69 -11.57 3.66
N ASP A 51 13.37 -10.80 4.70
CA ASP A 51 12.49 -11.21 5.79
C ASP A 51 11.09 -11.50 5.28
N VAL A 52 10.50 -10.62 4.46
CA VAL A 52 9.15 -10.82 3.90
C VAL A 52 9.12 -12.00 2.93
N GLU A 53 10.16 -12.20 2.11
CA GLU A 53 10.28 -13.38 1.25
C GLU A 53 10.34 -14.69 2.06
N SER A 54 11.08 -14.68 3.18
CA SER A 54 11.24 -15.87 4.04
C SER A 54 9.94 -16.36 4.69
N ILE A 55 8.99 -15.45 4.94
CA ILE A 55 7.73 -15.79 5.60
C ILE A 55 6.64 -16.27 4.63
N ILE A 56 6.76 -16.03 3.31
CA ILE A 56 5.77 -16.42 2.29
C ILE A 56 5.29 -17.87 2.43
N PRO A 57 6.16 -18.90 2.61
CA PRO A 57 5.72 -20.29 2.74
C PRO A 57 4.85 -20.55 3.97
N ASN A 58 4.94 -19.70 4.99
CA ASN A 58 4.22 -19.81 6.25
C ASN A 58 2.94 -18.95 6.31
N LEU A 59 2.69 -18.15 5.27
CA LEU A 59 1.49 -17.35 5.09
C LEU A 59 0.40 -18.14 4.37
N VAL A 60 -0.84 -17.88 4.76
CA VAL A 60 -2.03 -18.49 4.17
C VAL A 60 -2.57 -17.60 3.05
N ASN A 61 -3.11 -18.20 2.00
CA ASN A 61 -3.75 -17.46 0.91
C ASN A 61 -5.05 -16.83 1.41
N LEU A 62 -5.38 -15.64 0.88
CA LEU A 62 -6.65 -14.97 1.10
C LEU A 62 -7.85 -15.91 0.82
N GLY A 63 -8.81 -15.97 1.76
CA GLY A 63 -9.99 -16.82 1.66
C GLY A 63 -9.79 -18.25 2.18
N GLU A 64 -8.55 -18.66 2.46
CA GLU A 64 -8.24 -19.94 3.11
C GLU A 64 -8.04 -19.78 4.62
N GLN A 65 -8.30 -20.83 5.40
CA GLN A 65 -8.10 -20.89 6.86
C GLN A 65 -8.61 -19.63 7.61
N GLN A 66 -9.79 -19.14 7.24
CA GLN A 66 -10.41 -17.94 7.84
C GLN A 66 -9.56 -16.66 7.69
N THR A 67 -8.72 -16.57 6.67
CA THR A 67 -8.09 -15.31 6.28
C THR A 67 -9.07 -14.45 5.48
N TYR A 68 -8.92 -13.14 5.63
CA TYR A 68 -9.67 -12.09 4.94
C TYR A 68 -8.72 -10.91 4.70
N ASN A 69 -9.17 -9.90 3.96
CA ASN A 69 -8.40 -8.71 3.59
C ASN A 69 -7.88 -7.89 4.80
N GLY A 70 -8.34 -8.17 6.01
CA GLY A 70 -7.82 -7.59 7.25
C GLY A 70 -6.61 -8.30 7.86
N ARG A 71 -6.22 -9.46 7.32
CA ARG A 71 -5.08 -10.25 7.80
C ARG A 71 -3.93 -10.17 6.80
N PHE A 72 -2.71 -10.26 7.31
CA PHE A 72 -1.52 -10.22 6.47
C PHE A 72 -1.35 -11.55 5.71
N THR A 73 -2.03 -11.69 4.58
CA THR A 73 -2.05 -12.90 3.76
C THR A 73 -0.81 -13.01 2.87
N LYS A 74 -0.68 -14.15 2.16
CA LYS A 74 0.35 -14.30 1.14
C LYS A 74 0.25 -13.23 0.04
N GLN A 75 -0.96 -12.85 -0.34
CA GLN A 75 -1.23 -11.80 -1.31
C GLN A 75 -0.81 -10.42 -0.76
N ALA A 76 -1.01 -10.15 0.52
CA ALA A 76 -0.50 -8.93 1.16
C ALA A 76 1.04 -8.87 1.11
N ALA A 77 1.73 -9.98 1.33
CA ALA A 77 3.18 -10.05 1.20
C ALA A 77 3.67 -9.78 -0.23
N TYR A 78 2.98 -10.30 -1.25
CA TYR A 78 3.32 -10.02 -2.65
C TYR A 78 3.16 -8.53 -2.98
N ALA A 79 2.08 -7.90 -2.53
CA ALA A 79 1.86 -6.47 -2.73
C ALA A 79 2.96 -5.64 -2.05
N LEU A 80 3.31 -5.98 -0.80
CA LEU A 80 4.38 -5.30 -0.06
C LEU A 80 5.75 -5.48 -0.73
N LEU A 81 6.07 -6.69 -1.20
CA LEU A 81 7.33 -6.95 -1.89
C LEU A 81 7.43 -6.21 -3.21
N ALA A 82 6.34 -6.15 -3.99
CA ALA A 82 6.31 -5.35 -5.21
C ALA A 82 6.63 -3.88 -4.92
N ASP A 83 6.06 -3.32 -3.86
CA ASP A 83 6.32 -1.93 -3.44
C ASP A 83 7.75 -1.72 -2.94
N MET A 84 8.26 -2.64 -2.11
CA MET A 84 9.64 -2.60 -1.63
C MET A 84 10.66 -2.65 -2.77
N TYR A 85 10.52 -3.60 -3.71
CA TYR A 85 11.42 -3.72 -4.86
C TYR A 85 11.32 -2.50 -5.79
N LEU A 86 10.12 -1.95 -5.98
CA LEU A 86 9.94 -0.74 -6.79
C LEU A 86 10.65 0.47 -6.18
N ASN A 87 10.60 0.63 -4.86
CA ASN A 87 11.20 1.78 -4.17
C ASN A 87 12.64 1.55 -3.72
N ARG A 88 13.17 0.32 -3.83
CA ARG A 88 14.52 -0.05 -3.38
C ARG A 88 15.61 0.86 -3.93
N ALA A 89 15.55 1.20 -5.22
CA ALA A 89 16.52 2.09 -5.85
C ALA A 89 16.54 3.49 -5.20
N VAL A 90 15.39 3.97 -4.72
CA VAL A 90 15.27 5.24 -3.99
C VAL A 90 15.83 5.11 -2.58
N PHE A 91 15.56 4.01 -1.87
CA PHE A 91 16.15 3.77 -0.55
C PHE A 91 17.68 3.77 -0.60
N LYS A 92 18.26 3.17 -1.64
CA LYS A 92 19.72 3.06 -1.81
C LYS A 92 20.41 4.36 -2.16
N ASP A 93 19.69 5.33 -2.72
CA ASP A 93 20.29 6.60 -3.15
C ASP A 93 19.34 7.79 -2.92
N ARG A 94 18.70 7.82 -1.74
CA ARG A 94 17.58 8.72 -1.43
C ARG A 94 17.89 10.21 -1.63
N TYR A 95 19.15 10.59 -1.44
CA TYR A 95 19.59 11.99 -1.55
C TYR A 95 20.15 12.33 -2.94
N ASN A 96 19.92 11.49 -3.95
CA ASN A 96 20.32 11.75 -5.32
C ASN A 96 19.62 12.99 -5.88
N ALA A 97 20.34 14.11 -5.92
CA ALA A 97 19.83 15.38 -6.42
C ALA A 97 19.40 15.35 -7.90
N SER A 98 19.91 14.40 -8.69
CA SER A 98 19.52 14.22 -10.09
C SER A 98 18.29 13.33 -10.29
N SER A 99 17.84 12.63 -9.24
CA SER A 99 16.79 11.61 -9.30
C SER A 99 17.07 10.49 -10.32
N SER A 100 18.34 10.25 -10.63
CA SER A 100 18.79 9.20 -11.55
C SER A 100 19.00 7.87 -10.79
N PHE A 101 17.90 7.22 -10.41
CA PHE A 101 17.92 5.97 -9.66
C PHE A 101 18.20 4.74 -10.54
N ASN A 102 18.87 3.73 -9.98
CA ASN A 102 19.20 2.49 -10.68
C ASN A 102 18.12 1.41 -10.44
N PHE A 103 17.18 1.27 -11.37
CA PHE A 103 16.13 0.24 -11.29
C PHE A 103 16.54 -1.12 -11.92
N THR A 104 17.78 -1.26 -12.39
CA THR A 104 18.28 -2.52 -12.99
C THR A 104 19.23 -3.27 -12.07
N GLU A 105 19.32 -2.87 -10.80
CA GLU A 105 20.10 -3.57 -9.79
C GLU A 105 19.60 -5.02 -9.64
N THR A 106 20.55 -5.92 -9.37
CA THR A 106 20.24 -7.32 -9.07
C THR A 106 19.34 -7.41 -7.84
N ALA A 107 18.29 -8.23 -7.94
CA ALA A 107 17.35 -8.48 -6.85
C ALA A 107 18.05 -9.10 -5.63
N VAL A 108 17.48 -8.92 -4.44
CA VAL A 108 18.03 -9.37 -3.14
C VAL A 108 18.29 -10.88 -3.13
N ASP A 109 17.44 -11.68 -3.76
CA ASP A 109 17.58 -13.13 -3.86
C ASP A 109 18.54 -13.60 -4.98
N ASN A 110 19.19 -12.65 -5.67
CA ASN A 110 20.08 -12.87 -6.82
C ASN A 110 19.40 -13.51 -8.05
N ASN A 111 18.08 -13.39 -8.17
CA ASN A 111 17.32 -13.93 -9.30
C ASN A 111 16.63 -12.83 -10.10
N GLY A 112 17.33 -12.30 -11.10
CA GLY A 112 16.86 -11.20 -11.95
C GLY A 112 17.21 -9.83 -11.40
N SER A 113 16.48 -8.81 -11.88
CA SER A 113 16.58 -7.43 -11.41
C SER A 113 15.43 -7.05 -10.48
N ASP A 114 15.54 -5.91 -9.80
CA ASP A 114 14.45 -5.35 -8.98
C ASP A 114 13.16 -5.22 -9.77
N MET A 115 13.21 -4.74 -11.02
CA MET A 115 12.02 -4.62 -11.86
C MET A 115 11.44 -5.97 -12.30
N ASP A 116 12.27 -7.01 -12.47
CA ASP A 116 11.76 -8.37 -12.71
C ASP A 116 10.96 -8.88 -11.52
N LYS A 117 11.38 -8.51 -10.29
CA LYS A 117 10.64 -8.85 -9.06
C LYS A 117 9.34 -8.07 -8.92
N VAL A 118 9.33 -6.78 -9.25
CA VAL A 118 8.09 -5.99 -9.31
C VAL A 118 7.08 -6.65 -10.25
N ILE A 119 7.51 -7.00 -11.46
CA ILE A 119 6.65 -7.69 -12.43
C ILE A 119 6.19 -9.04 -11.88
N TYR A 120 7.10 -9.84 -11.32
CA TYR A 120 6.77 -11.15 -10.78
C TYR A 120 5.69 -11.09 -9.67
N TYR A 121 5.89 -10.27 -8.64
CA TYR A 121 4.96 -10.18 -7.52
C TYR A 121 3.62 -9.54 -7.90
N THR A 122 3.64 -8.55 -8.80
CA THR A 122 2.38 -7.97 -9.32
C THR A 122 1.62 -8.96 -10.22
N SER A 123 2.30 -9.74 -11.06
CA SER A 123 1.67 -10.80 -11.86
C SER A 123 1.01 -11.86 -10.99
N LEU A 124 1.60 -12.26 -9.85
CA LEU A 124 0.97 -13.18 -8.91
C LEU A 124 -0.37 -12.67 -8.36
N LEU A 125 -0.56 -11.35 -8.29
CA LEU A 125 -1.81 -10.73 -7.86
C LEU A 125 -2.80 -10.60 -9.02
N ILE A 126 -2.33 -10.11 -10.18
CA ILE A 126 -3.15 -9.86 -11.38
C ILE A 126 -3.68 -11.17 -11.96
N ASP A 127 -2.85 -12.21 -12.02
CA ASP A 127 -3.25 -13.54 -12.52
C ASP A 127 -4.01 -14.36 -11.45
N GLY A 128 -4.15 -13.79 -10.24
CA GLY A 128 -4.84 -14.39 -9.10
C GLY A 128 -6.36 -14.21 -9.14
N SER A 129 -6.96 -14.11 -7.95
CA SER A 129 -8.42 -13.97 -7.79
C SER A 129 -8.91 -12.52 -7.67
N PHE A 130 -8.03 -11.54 -7.88
CA PHE A 130 -8.40 -10.13 -7.80
C PHE A 130 -8.89 -9.61 -9.15
N SER A 131 -9.81 -8.64 -9.10
CA SER A 131 -10.24 -7.88 -10.26
C SER A 131 -10.56 -6.46 -9.85
N LEU A 132 -10.29 -5.51 -10.75
CA LEU A 132 -10.67 -4.11 -10.54
C LEU A 132 -12.19 -4.01 -10.34
N GLU A 133 -12.59 -3.20 -9.37
CA GLU A 133 -13.99 -2.93 -9.12
C GLU A 133 -14.57 -2.11 -10.27
N SER A 134 -15.72 -2.54 -10.77
CA SER A 134 -16.42 -1.90 -11.88
C SER A 134 -16.83 -0.46 -11.57
N ASN A 135 -17.11 -0.20 -10.30
CA ASN A 135 -17.37 1.12 -9.76
C ASN A 135 -16.25 1.51 -8.79
N TYR A 136 -15.33 2.36 -9.23
CA TYR A 136 -14.22 2.87 -8.41
C TYR A 136 -14.62 3.28 -6.98
N PHE A 137 -15.79 3.93 -6.81
CA PHE A 137 -16.23 4.42 -5.51
C PHE A 137 -16.63 3.29 -4.54
N LYS A 138 -16.92 2.08 -5.03
CA LYS A 138 -17.28 0.93 -4.17
C LYS A 138 -16.13 0.45 -3.29
N ASN A 139 -14.88 0.65 -3.71
CA ASN A 139 -13.72 0.36 -2.86
C ASN A 139 -13.67 1.20 -1.57
N PHE A 140 -14.38 2.34 -1.53
CA PHE A 140 -14.39 3.28 -0.41
C PHE A 140 -15.74 3.34 0.32
N ASP A 141 -16.68 2.47 -0.04
CA ASP A 141 -17.99 2.40 0.59
C ASP A 141 -17.92 1.67 1.94
N ILE A 142 -18.93 1.85 2.80
CA ILE A 142 -18.96 1.22 4.14
C ILE A 142 -19.04 -0.32 4.06
N ASP A 143 -19.55 -0.86 2.95
CA ASP A 143 -19.72 -2.29 2.70
C ASP A 143 -18.63 -2.90 1.79
N ASN A 144 -17.45 -2.28 1.73
CA ASN A 144 -16.34 -2.69 0.87
C ASN A 144 -15.60 -3.98 1.29
N GLY A 145 -15.95 -4.58 2.43
CA GLY A 145 -15.21 -5.70 3.03
C GLY A 145 -15.07 -6.94 2.14
N SER A 146 -15.96 -7.12 1.16
CA SER A 146 -15.94 -8.20 0.16
C SER A 146 -15.60 -7.75 -1.26
N GLY A 147 -14.99 -6.56 -1.43
CA GLY A 147 -14.60 -6.03 -2.73
C GLY A 147 -13.56 -6.90 -3.42
N SER A 148 -13.64 -7.01 -4.75
CA SER A 148 -12.74 -7.87 -5.55
C SER A 148 -11.33 -7.30 -5.73
N GLU A 149 -11.12 -6.04 -5.40
CA GLU A 149 -9.86 -5.31 -5.63
C GLU A 149 -9.00 -5.20 -4.36
N ILE A 150 -9.60 -5.33 -3.17
CA ILE A 150 -8.93 -5.03 -1.90
C ILE A 150 -8.07 -6.22 -1.44
N ILE A 151 -6.75 -6.09 -1.59
CA ILE A 151 -5.76 -7.11 -1.20
C ILE A 151 -5.53 -7.14 0.32
N PHE A 152 -5.28 -5.97 0.91
CA PHE A 152 -5.00 -5.81 2.33
C PHE A 152 -5.51 -4.45 2.81
N ALA A 153 -6.24 -4.42 3.93
CA ALA A 153 -6.87 -3.22 4.45
C ALA A 153 -6.95 -3.24 5.99
N ILE A 154 -6.99 -2.05 6.60
CA ILE A 154 -7.36 -1.91 8.00
C ILE A 154 -8.86 -2.09 8.11
N VAL A 155 -9.31 -3.09 8.87
CA VAL A 155 -10.74 -3.33 9.08
C VAL A 155 -11.29 -2.32 10.06
N GLN A 156 -12.38 -1.68 9.64
CA GLN A 156 -13.16 -0.74 10.42
C GLN A 156 -14.56 -1.33 10.58
N GLU A 157 -15.08 -1.37 11.80
CA GLU A 157 -16.43 -1.86 12.08
C GLU A 157 -17.29 -0.71 12.62
N ASN A 158 -18.53 -0.59 12.15
CA ASN A 158 -19.44 0.39 12.72
C ASN A 158 -20.00 -0.13 14.05
N ASP A 159 -19.23 0.03 15.12
CA ASP A 159 -19.61 -0.35 16.47
C ASP A 159 -19.55 0.86 17.45
N ASN A 160 -20.07 0.66 18.66
CA ASN A 160 -20.01 1.67 19.73
C ASN A 160 -18.74 1.54 20.58
N ILE A 161 -17.72 0.83 20.11
CA ILE A 161 -16.46 0.65 20.80
C ILE A 161 -15.52 1.75 20.33
N ARG A 162 -14.85 2.42 21.28
CA ARG A 162 -13.90 3.52 21.04
C ARG A 162 -12.63 3.11 20.25
N SER A 163 -12.63 1.90 19.68
CA SER A 163 -11.55 1.29 18.93
C SER A 163 -11.79 1.33 17.41
N SER A 164 -12.95 1.78 16.96
CA SER A 164 -13.26 2.01 15.55
C SER A 164 -13.35 3.51 15.27
N ASP A 165 -12.20 4.13 14.99
CA ASP A 165 -12.13 5.52 14.53
C ASP A 165 -11.52 5.53 13.13
N ASN A 166 -12.33 5.95 12.16
CA ASN A 166 -11.87 6.17 10.78
C ASN A 166 -11.59 7.66 10.62
N ASP A 167 -10.44 8.09 11.13
CA ASP A 167 -9.99 9.48 11.06
C ASP A 167 -9.93 10.00 9.61
N PHE A 168 -9.64 9.12 8.64
CA PHE A 168 -9.54 9.52 7.24
C PHE A 168 -10.90 9.95 6.66
N ALA A 169 -11.96 9.17 6.91
CA ALA A 169 -13.33 9.54 6.58
C ALA A 169 -13.85 10.68 7.50
N TYR A 170 -13.38 10.72 8.74
CA TYR A 170 -13.78 11.73 9.72
C TYR A 170 -13.32 13.14 9.33
N MET A 171 -12.03 13.27 8.99
CA MET A 171 -11.35 14.54 8.75
C MET A 171 -11.75 15.22 7.44
N SER A 172 -12.07 14.42 6.42
CA SER A 172 -12.47 14.90 5.10
C SER A 172 -13.96 15.30 5.01
N THR A 173 -14.78 14.90 5.97
CA THR A 173 -16.23 15.16 5.93
C THR A 173 -16.58 16.54 6.45
N GLY A 174 -17.58 17.15 5.80
CA GLY A 174 -18.09 18.46 6.19
C GLY A 174 -18.75 18.48 7.57
N ARG A 175 -18.61 19.55 8.36
CA ARG A 175 -19.27 19.72 9.67
C ARG A 175 -20.79 19.58 9.65
N ALA A 176 -21.40 19.88 8.52
CA ALA A 176 -22.84 19.76 8.30
C ALA A 176 -23.27 18.32 7.96
N GLN A 177 -22.33 17.46 7.56
CA GLN A 177 -22.55 16.06 7.30
C GLN A 177 -22.35 15.25 8.59
N LYS A 178 -23.22 14.26 8.78
CA LYS A 178 -23.15 13.31 9.88
C LYS A 178 -22.86 11.93 9.29
N GLN A 179 -21.62 11.47 9.39
CA GLN A 179 -21.27 10.13 8.88
C GLN A 179 -22.06 9.03 9.58
N THR A 180 -22.34 9.19 10.88
CA THR A 180 -23.14 8.26 11.69
C THR A 180 -24.14 9.03 12.55
N PRO A 181 -25.45 8.98 12.24
CA PRO A 181 -26.49 9.46 13.15
C PRO A 181 -26.46 8.65 14.47
N PRO A 182 -26.62 9.26 15.67
CA PRO A 182 -26.92 10.68 15.92
C PRO A 182 -25.71 11.58 16.25
N ASP A 183 -24.54 11.02 16.56
CA ASP A 183 -23.56 11.68 17.45
C ASP A 183 -22.27 12.19 16.80
N ASN A 184 -21.87 11.73 15.62
CA ASN A 184 -20.61 12.20 15.01
C ASN A 184 -20.84 13.24 13.89
N ARG A 185 -20.10 14.35 13.94
CA ARG A 185 -20.11 15.44 12.94
C ARG A 185 -18.72 15.55 12.35
N GLY A 186 -18.60 15.64 11.02
CA GLY A 186 -17.32 15.84 10.34
C GLY A 186 -16.56 17.09 10.82
N THR A 187 -15.27 17.21 10.51
CA THR A 187 -14.43 18.25 11.10
C THR A 187 -14.23 19.49 10.21
N ASN A 188 -14.42 19.39 8.89
CA ASN A 188 -13.83 20.29 7.88
C ASN A 188 -12.29 20.36 7.98
N GLY A 189 -11.63 19.26 8.35
CA GLY A 189 -10.19 19.23 8.62
C GLY A 189 -9.31 19.21 7.37
N SER A 190 -9.84 18.67 6.26
CA SER A 190 -9.11 18.52 5.01
C SER A 190 -9.91 19.06 3.82
N CYS A 191 -9.21 19.59 2.82
CA CYS A 191 -9.79 20.01 1.54
C CYS A 191 -8.86 19.61 0.39
N VAL A 192 -9.43 19.51 -0.81
CA VAL A 192 -8.67 19.24 -2.03
C VAL A 192 -7.84 20.47 -2.42
N GLU A 193 -6.57 20.26 -2.76
CA GLU A 193 -5.73 21.32 -3.34
C GLU A 193 -6.09 21.55 -4.81
N PRO A 194 -6.02 22.80 -5.33
CA PRO A 194 -6.28 23.08 -6.74
C PRO A 194 -5.49 22.20 -7.70
N GLU A 195 -4.22 21.93 -7.39
CA GLU A 195 -3.31 21.10 -8.17
C GLU A 195 -3.87 19.69 -8.36
N PHE A 196 -4.31 19.05 -7.27
CA PHE A 196 -4.96 17.74 -7.33
C PHE A 196 -6.31 17.81 -8.05
N TYR A 197 -7.10 18.87 -7.85
CA TYR A 197 -8.35 19.05 -8.59
C TYR A 197 -8.11 19.11 -10.12
N TYR A 198 -7.03 19.76 -10.54
CA TYR A 198 -6.69 19.86 -11.96
C TYR A 198 -6.26 18.52 -12.56
N THR A 199 -5.52 17.67 -11.83
CA THR A 199 -5.20 16.32 -12.35
C THR A 199 -6.46 15.51 -12.62
N TRP A 200 -7.48 15.64 -11.76
CA TRP A 200 -8.77 14.97 -11.96
C TRP A 200 -9.53 15.50 -13.18
N MET A 201 -9.52 16.83 -13.38
CA MET A 201 -10.14 17.47 -14.55
C MET A 201 -9.44 17.10 -15.85
N GLU A 202 -8.11 17.01 -15.87
CA GLU A 202 -7.35 16.59 -17.05
C GLU A 202 -7.66 15.15 -17.44
N ILE A 203 -7.71 14.23 -16.47
CA ILE A 203 -8.07 12.82 -16.71
C ILE A 203 -9.51 12.70 -17.22
N MET A 204 -10.46 13.41 -16.61
CA MET A 204 -11.86 13.43 -17.04
C MET A 204 -12.01 14.04 -18.44
N MET A 205 -11.23 15.08 -18.75
CA MET A 205 -11.21 15.68 -20.08
C MET A 205 -10.66 14.69 -21.13
N ILE A 206 -9.57 13.97 -20.83
CA ILE A 206 -9.02 12.91 -21.71
C ILE A 206 -10.02 11.76 -21.94
N LEU A 207 -10.77 11.35 -20.91
CA LEU A 207 -11.82 10.35 -21.02
C LEU A 207 -13.00 10.82 -21.90
N VAL A 208 -13.43 12.08 -21.76
CA VAL A 208 -14.46 12.68 -22.60
C VAL A 208 -14.01 12.75 -24.06
N PHE A 209 -12.76 13.14 -24.33
CA PHE A 209 -12.19 13.12 -25.69
C PHE A 209 -12.12 11.69 -26.25
N THR A 210 -11.69 10.70 -25.47
CA THR A 210 -11.56 9.29 -25.93
C THR A 210 -12.92 8.66 -26.26
N VAL A 211 -13.99 9.01 -25.53
CA VAL A 211 -15.35 8.55 -25.83
C VAL A 211 -15.96 9.28 -27.05
N THR A 212 -15.52 10.51 -27.37
CA THR A 212 -16.04 11.27 -28.51
C THR A 212 -15.25 11.08 -29.81
N THR A 213 -13.99 10.66 -29.77
CA THR A 213 -13.16 10.50 -30.97
C THR A 213 -12.73 9.05 -31.20
N ASN A 214 -13.58 8.28 -31.89
CA ASN A 214 -13.12 7.32 -32.91
C ASN A 214 -12.49 8.08 -34.10
N ILE A 215 -11.50 8.94 -33.85
CA ILE A 215 -10.72 9.64 -34.86
C ILE A 215 -9.27 9.70 -34.38
N VAL A 216 -8.41 8.99 -35.09
CA VAL A 216 -6.95 9.08 -35.01
C VAL A 216 -6.53 10.53 -35.22
N MET A 217 -5.81 11.13 -34.29
CA MET A 217 -4.90 12.22 -34.63
C MET A 217 -3.60 12.13 -33.83
N VAL A 218 -2.54 12.03 -34.61
CA VAL A 218 -1.14 11.90 -34.25
C VAL A 218 -0.67 13.16 -33.51
N LEU A 219 -0.01 12.96 -32.37
CA LEU A 219 0.71 13.96 -31.59
C LEU A 219 1.82 14.63 -32.41
N GLY A 220 1.98 15.94 -32.22
CA GLY A 220 3.13 16.71 -32.70
C GLY A 220 3.39 17.93 -31.84
N LEU A 221 4.29 17.74 -30.86
CA LEU A 221 5.03 18.70 -30.01
C LEU A 221 4.23 19.61 -29.07
#